data_AF-A0A2W6CSW5-F1
#
_entry.id   AF-A0A2W6CSW5-F1
#
_cell.length_a   1.000
_cell.length_b   1.000
_cell.length_c   1.000
_cell.angle_alpha   90.00
_cell.angle_beta   90.00
_cell.angle_gamma   90.00
#
_symmetry.space_group_name_H-M   'P 1'
#
loop_
_entity.id
_entity.type
_entity.pdbx_description
1 polymer ?
#
loop_
_entity_poly.entity_id
_entity_poly.type
_entity_poly.pdbx_seq_one_letter_code
_entity_poly.pdbx_strand_id
1 'polypeptide(L)'
;MGPAVTRETCSPGRAIDAVVVGLGTSRGVRAAAVWAALRSAVPDLTAITAFATIDRRRDEPGLLAVTREHGAPLRCYPAAELDALDVPHPSEGVRGHVGTRSVAEAAALLAARDLGGGSLIVPKLRGEHVTVAVAALVPRASPLSISSACTACGACLRTCPEHALRPAPQRPTLIAARCSSCGECVEICPTDAITLRD
;
A
#
# COMPACT_ATOMS: atom_id res chain seq x y z
N MET A 1 -1.05 30.10 31.38
CA MET A 1 0.01 29.23 30.83
C MET A 1 -0.64 27.94 30.35
N GLY A 2 -1.11 27.90 29.11
CA GLY A 2 -1.51 26.66 28.45
C GLY A 2 -0.32 26.05 27.70
N PRO A 3 -0.25 24.73 27.51
CA PRO A 3 0.88 24.12 26.81
C PRO A 3 0.83 24.52 25.34
N ALA A 4 1.97 24.99 24.84
CA ALA A 4 2.17 25.29 23.42
C ALA A 4 2.06 23.99 22.63
N VAL A 5 1.03 23.88 21.80
CA VAL A 5 0.94 22.85 20.77
C VAL A 5 2.05 23.13 19.76
N THR A 6 3.14 22.37 19.83
CA THR A 6 4.21 22.42 18.84
C THR A 6 3.63 21.93 17.52
N ARG A 7 3.44 22.86 16.57
CA ARG A 7 3.09 22.55 15.19
C ARG A 7 4.16 21.63 14.64
N GLU A 8 3.82 20.36 14.42
CA GLU A 8 4.65 19.43 13.67
C GLU A 8 4.88 20.02 12.27
N THR A 9 6.12 20.43 12.05
CA THR A 9 6.62 20.89 10.76
C THR A 9 6.53 19.74 9.78
N CYS A 10 5.73 19.94 8.72
CA CYS A 10 5.72 19.15 7.51
C CYS A 10 7.17 18.95 7.01
N SER A 11 7.68 17.73 7.12
CA SER A 11 9.01 17.38 6.61
C SER A 11 8.97 17.29 5.07
N PRO A 12 9.99 17.80 4.37
CA PRO A 12 10.00 17.91 2.91
C PRO A 12 10.09 16.52 2.26
N GLY A 13 9.25 16.27 1.24
CA GLY A 13 9.50 15.27 0.19
C GLY A 13 9.63 13.81 0.63
N ARG A 14 8.63 13.28 1.32
CA ARG A 14 8.59 11.84 1.61
C ARG A 14 8.46 11.04 0.31
N ALA A 15 9.50 10.27 -0.04
CA ALA A 15 9.42 9.28 -1.11
C ALA A 15 8.22 8.35 -0.83
N ILE A 16 7.42 8.09 -1.86
CA ILE A 16 6.31 7.15 -1.73
C ILE A 16 6.89 5.75 -1.81
N ASP A 17 7.30 5.21 -0.66
CA ASP A 17 7.98 3.91 -0.58
C ASP A 17 7.07 2.71 -0.88
N ALA A 18 5.75 2.93 -0.94
CA ALA A 18 4.78 1.88 -1.18
C ALA A 18 3.48 2.42 -1.81
N VAL A 19 3.08 1.82 -2.93
CA VAL A 19 1.83 2.15 -3.63
C VAL A 19 1.00 0.91 -3.92
N VAL A 20 -0.29 1.15 -4.12
CA VAL A 20 -1.21 0.19 -4.71
C VAL A 20 -1.73 0.74 -6.02
N VAL A 21 -1.82 -0.12 -7.02
CA VAL A 21 -2.26 0.26 -8.35
C VAL A 21 -3.61 -0.38 -8.68
N GLY A 22 -4.63 0.45 -8.84
CA GLY A 22 -5.93 0.04 -9.34
C GLY A 22 -5.95 -0.02 -10.87
N LEU A 23 -6.50 -1.10 -11.42
CA LEU A 23 -6.51 -1.41 -12.84
C LEU A 23 -7.95 -1.61 -13.33
N GLY A 24 -8.38 -0.77 -14.26
CA GLY A 24 -9.58 -0.99 -15.06
C GLY A 24 -9.19 -1.41 -16.47
N THR A 25 -9.60 -2.60 -16.92
CA THR A 25 -9.23 -3.11 -18.25
C THR A 25 -10.42 -3.60 -19.06
N SER A 26 -10.31 -3.46 -20.38
CA SER A 26 -11.16 -4.20 -21.31
C SER A 26 -10.74 -5.68 -21.38
N ARG A 27 -11.63 -6.55 -21.83
CA ARG A 27 -11.31 -7.96 -22.10
C ARG A 27 -10.23 -8.07 -23.19
N GLY A 28 -9.31 -9.02 -23.05
CA GLY A 28 -8.23 -9.24 -24.01
C GLY A 28 -7.13 -8.17 -23.97
N VAL A 29 -7.00 -7.43 -22.86
CA VAL A 29 -5.97 -6.40 -22.73
C VAL A 29 -4.58 -7.04 -22.88
N ARG A 30 -3.70 -6.40 -23.64
CA ARG A 30 -2.33 -6.88 -23.80
C ARG A 30 -1.50 -6.49 -22.57
N ALA A 31 -0.67 -7.40 -22.08
CA ALA A 31 0.28 -7.12 -20.99
C ALA A 31 1.16 -5.88 -21.30
N ALA A 32 1.58 -5.73 -22.55
CA ALA A 32 2.35 -4.56 -23.00
C ALA A 32 1.61 -3.23 -22.80
N ALA A 33 0.28 -3.19 -23.02
CA ALA A 33 -0.52 -1.99 -22.81
C ALA A 33 -0.64 -1.65 -21.31
N VAL A 34 -0.81 -2.67 -20.46
CA VAL A 34 -0.81 -2.51 -19.00
C VAL A 34 0.54 -1.96 -18.52
N TRP A 35 1.65 -2.57 -18.95
CA TRP A 35 3.00 -2.12 -18.61
C TRP A 35 3.31 -0.69 -19.08
N ALA A 36 2.84 -0.32 -20.27
CA ALA A 36 2.98 1.05 -20.76
C ALA A 36 2.26 2.04 -19.83
N ALA A 37 1.02 1.74 -19.44
CA ALA A 37 0.26 2.60 -18.53
C ALA A 37 0.88 2.65 -17.11
N LEU A 38 1.42 1.53 -16.61
CA LEU A 38 2.14 1.49 -15.33
C LEU A 38 3.37 2.39 -15.33
N ARG A 39 4.21 2.32 -16.37
CA ARG A 39 5.40 3.17 -16.50
C ARG A 39 5.06 4.66 -16.60
N SER A 40 3.90 5.01 -17.15
CA SER A 40 3.43 6.39 -17.18
C SER A 40 2.88 6.88 -15.84
N ALA A 41 2.38 5.98 -14.99
CA ALA A 41 1.71 6.33 -13.74
C ALA A 41 2.59 6.21 -12.49
N VAL A 42 3.57 5.31 -12.50
CA VAL A 42 4.39 4.96 -11.33
C VAL A 42 5.87 5.11 -11.70
N PRO A 43 6.59 6.12 -11.13
CA PRO A 43 8.00 6.36 -11.44
C PRO A 43 8.92 5.19 -11.04
N ASP A 44 8.65 4.57 -9.89
CA ASP A 44 9.37 3.40 -9.40
C ASP A 44 8.40 2.23 -9.27
N LEU A 45 8.44 1.33 -10.25
CA LEU A 45 7.59 0.14 -10.26
C LEU A 45 7.88 -0.78 -9.08
N THR A 46 9.08 -0.76 -8.49
CA THR A 46 9.40 -1.61 -7.33
C THR A 46 8.61 -1.22 -6.07
N ALA A 47 8.07 0.01 -6.02
CA ALA A 47 7.20 0.47 -4.93
C ALA A 47 5.79 -0.14 -4.98
N ILE A 48 5.41 -0.83 -6.07
CA ILE A 48 4.08 -1.44 -6.18
C ILE A 48 3.98 -2.64 -5.25
N THR A 49 3.19 -2.49 -4.19
CA THR A 49 2.95 -3.52 -3.18
C THR A 49 1.82 -4.48 -3.60
N ALA A 50 0.86 -3.99 -4.37
CA ALA A 50 -0.24 -4.79 -4.89
C ALA A 50 -0.87 -4.14 -6.13
N PHE A 51 -1.47 -4.98 -6.97
CA PHE A 51 -2.43 -4.56 -7.99
C PHE A 51 -3.85 -4.80 -7.47
N ALA A 52 -4.81 -4.03 -7.95
CA ALA A 52 -6.21 -4.15 -7.55
C ALA A 52 -7.14 -4.00 -8.75
N THR A 53 -8.20 -4.82 -8.85
CA THR A 53 -9.20 -4.72 -9.92
C THR A 53 -10.55 -5.28 -9.48
N ILE A 54 -11.52 -5.28 -10.39
CA ILE A 54 -12.83 -5.92 -10.22
C ILE A 54 -12.75 -7.44 -10.44
N ASP A 55 -13.51 -8.20 -9.66
CA ASP A 55 -13.55 -9.68 -9.65
C ASP A 55 -13.64 -10.36 -11.03
N ARG A 56 -14.46 -9.84 -11.95
CA ARG A 56 -14.60 -10.32 -13.33
C ARG A 56 -13.34 -10.15 -14.20
N ARG A 57 -12.24 -9.65 -13.63
CA ARG A 57 -10.92 -9.54 -14.26
C ARG A 57 -9.86 -10.40 -13.57
N ARG A 58 -10.24 -11.21 -12.57
CA ARG A 58 -9.34 -12.13 -11.86
C ARG A 58 -8.52 -13.01 -12.82
N ASP A 59 -9.18 -13.54 -13.84
CA ASP A 59 -8.59 -14.48 -14.80
C ASP A 59 -8.18 -13.83 -16.13
N GLU A 60 -8.14 -12.49 -16.20
CA GLU A 60 -7.76 -11.77 -17.42
C GLU A 60 -6.28 -12.05 -17.77
N PRO A 61 -5.96 -12.71 -18.89
CA PRO A 61 -4.60 -13.19 -19.17
C PRO A 61 -3.55 -12.08 -19.19
N GLY A 62 -3.93 -10.90 -19.74
CA GLY A 62 -3.05 -9.73 -19.77
C GLY A 62 -2.67 -9.21 -18.39
N LEU A 63 -3.60 -9.26 -17.43
CA LEU A 63 -3.33 -8.86 -16.05
C LEU A 63 -2.46 -9.89 -15.33
N LEU A 64 -2.81 -11.17 -15.47
CA LEU A 64 -2.05 -12.26 -14.85
C LEU A 64 -0.60 -12.32 -15.34
N ALA A 65 -0.35 -11.99 -16.61
CA ALA A 65 1.00 -11.88 -17.16
C ALA A 65 1.79 -10.78 -16.42
N VAL A 66 1.22 -9.58 -16.30
CA VAL A 66 1.86 -8.44 -15.59
C VAL A 66 2.10 -8.76 -14.12
N THR A 67 1.12 -9.32 -13.40
CA THR A 67 1.27 -9.58 -11.96
C THR A 67 2.33 -10.66 -11.70
N ARG A 68 2.43 -11.66 -12.59
CA ARG A 68 3.47 -12.70 -12.51
C ARG A 68 4.85 -12.16 -12.80
N GLU A 69 4.98 -11.33 -13.85
CA GLU A 69 6.25 -10.71 -14.23
C GLU A 69 6.73 -9.71 -13.15
N HIS A 70 5.82 -8.96 -12.54
CA HIS A 70 6.12 -8.05 -11.45
C HIS A 70 6.39 -8.76 -10.10
N GLY A 71 5.63 -9.83 -9.81
CA GLY A 71 5.65 -10.53 -8.53
C GLY A 71 4.75 -9.95 -7.43
N ALA A 72 4.05 -8.82 -7.66
CA ALA A 72 3.08 -8.28 -6.71
C ALA A 72 1.70 -8.96 -6.88
N PRO A 73 0.96 -9.22 -5.79
CA PRO A 73 -0.33 -9.90 -5.85
C PRO A 73 -1.42 -9.05 -6.54
N LEU A 74 -2.39 -9.73 -7.17
CA LEU A 74 -3.61 -9.12 -7.69
C LEU A 74 -4.76 -9.30 -6.69
N ARG A 75 -5.25 -8.19 -6.13
CA ARG A 75 -6.47 -8.15 -5.33
C ARG A 75 -7.67 -7.92 -6.24
N CYS A 76 -8.75 -8.64 -5.98
CA CYS A 76 -9.95 -8.64 -6.80
C CYS A 76 -11.17 -8.38 -5.91
N TYR A 77 -11.95 -7.36 -6.22
CA TYR A 77 -13.10 -6.94 -5.42
C TYR A 77 -14.41 -7.06 -6.22
N PRO A 78 -15.52 -7.45 -5.58
CA PRO A 78 -16.82 -7.51 -6.24
C PRO A 78 -17.32 -6.11 -6.60
N ALA A 79 -18.13 -6.04 -7.65
CA ALA A 79 -18.69 -4.77 -8.15
C ALA A 79 -19.38 -3.96 -7.05
N ALA A 80 -20.16 -4.61 -6.18
CA ALA A 80 -20.91 -3.97 -5.11
C ALA A 80 -20.00 -3.24 -4.08
N GLU A 81 -18.83 -3.80 -3.76
CA GLU A 81 -17.88 -3.16 -2.83
C GLU A 81 -17.22 -1.94 -3.48
N LEU A 82 -16.83 -2.06 -4.75
CA LEU A 82 -16.26 -0.95 -5.50
C LEU A 82 -17.27 0.18 -5.70
N ASP A 83 -18.53 -0.18 -5.97
CA ASP A 83 -19.63 0.76 -6.15
C ASP A 83 -20.03 1.46 -4.86
N ALA A 84 -19.71 0.93 -3.69
CA ALA A 84 -20.01 1.58 -2.41
C ALA A 84 -19.04 2.73 -2.07
N LEU A 85 -17.91 2.85 -2.79
CA LEU A 85 -16.91 3.87 -2.52
C LEU A 85 -17.24 5.19 -3.21
N ASP A 86 -17.22 6.28 -2.44
CA ASP A 86 -17.12 7.62 -3.01
C ASP A 86 -15.69 7.86 -3.50
N VAL A 87 -15.52 7.91 -4.82
CA VAL A 87 -14.23 8.19 -5.45
C VAL A 87 -14.16 9.66 -5.88
N PRO A 88 -13.00 10.33 -5.73
CA PRO A 88 -12.90 11.77 -5.95
C PRO A 88 -13.16 12.21 -7.41
N HIS A 89 -12.94 11.33 -8.40
CA HIS A 89 -13.11 11.66 -9.82
C HIS A 89 -13.92 10.59 -10.56
N PRO A 90 -15.27 10.61 -10.47
CA PRO A 90 -16.11 9.70 -11.24
C PRO A 90 -15.84 9.88 -12.75
N SER A 91 -15.80 8.78 -13.50
CA SER A 91 -15.67 8.86 -14.96
C SER A 91 -17.02 9.18 -15.59
N GLU A 92 -17.09 10.12 -16.53
CA GLU A 92 -18.27 10.25 -17.39
C GLU A 92 -18.46 9.00 -18.26
N GLY A 93 -19.70 8.52 -18.30
CA GLY A 93 -20.15 7.35 -19.05
C GLY A 93 -21.61 7.00 -18.75
N VAL A 94 -22.51 7.85 -19.24
CA VAL A 94 -23.95 7.64 -19.57
C VAL A 94 -24.78 6.69 -18.69
N ARG A 95 -25.87 7.23 -18.11
CA ARG A 95 -27.00 6.46 -17.56
C ARG A 95 -27.49 5.44 -18.61
N GLY A 96 -27.35 4.14 -18.33
CA GLY A 96 -27.97 3.13 -19.19
C GLY A 96 -27.51 1.71 -19.00
N HIS A 97 -26.22 1.43 -18.78
CA HIS A 97 -25.70 0.08 -18.53
C HIS A 97 -24.49 0.18 -17.59
N VAL A 98 -24.71 -0.09 -16.30
CA VAL A 98 -23.72 -0.24 -15.21
C VAL A 98 -22.57 0.79 -15.27
N GLY A 99 -22.92 2.06 -15.06
CA GLY A 99 -21.97 3.13 -14.79
C GLY A 99 -21.42 3.00 -13.38
N THR A 100 -20.39 2.19 -13.19
CA THR A 100 -19.64 2.19 -11.94
C THR A 100 -18.70 3.38 -11.95
N ARG A 101 -18.62 4.05 -10.81
CA ARG A 101 -17.49 4.90 -10.39
C ARG A 101 -16.16 4.24 -10.81
N SER A 102 -15.13 5.03 -11.15
CA SER A 102 -13.89 4.52 -11.78
C SER A 102 -13.38 3.25 -11.08
N VAL A 103 -13.52 2.08 -11.72
CA VAL A 103 -13.11 0.77 -11.16
C VAL A 103 -11.66 0.82 -10.68
N ALA A 104 -10.80 1.52 -11.43
CA ALA A 104 -9.41 1.71 -11.07
C ALA A 104 -9.27 2.49 -9.75
N GLU A 105 -9.96 3.63 -9.59
CA GLU A 105 -9.88 4.45 -8.36
C GLU A 105 -10.43 3.70 -7.16
N ALA A 106 -11.62 3.11 -7.31
CA ALA A 106 -12.28 2.35 -6.26
C ALA A 106 -11.40 1.17 -5.81
N ALA A 107 -10.84 0.42 -6.77
CA ALA A 107 -9.98 -0.72 -6.46
C ALA A 107 -8.67 -0.30 -5.78
N ALA A 108 -8.05 0.80 -6.22
CA ALA A 108 -6.85 1.34 -5.58
C ALA A 108 -7.11 1.77 -4.12
N LEU A 109 -8.22 2.49 -3.89
CA LEU A 109 -8.59 2.96 -2.55
C LEU A 109 -9.00 1.82 -1.62
N LEU A 110 -9.77 0.84 -2.11
CA LEU A 110 -10.18 -0.30 -1.30
C LEU A 110 -8.97 -1.14 -0.89
N ALA A 111 -8.08 -1.43 -1.83
CA ALA A 111 -6.85 -2.14 -1.54
C ALA A 111 -5.89 -1.37 -0.63
N ALA A 112 -5.85 -0.04 -0.74
CA ALA A 112 -5.12 0.78 0.21
C ALA A 112 -5.71 0.68 1.63
N ARG A 113 -7.05 0.69 1.78
CA ARG A 113 -7.72 0.49 3.07
C ARG A 113 -7.37 -0.85 3.69
N ASP A 114 -7.45 -1.94 2.93
CA ASP A 114 -7.06 -3.28 3.38
C ASP A 114 -5.60 -3.36 3.84
N LEU A 115 -4.73 -2.52 3.28
CA LEU A 115 -3.30 -2.48 3.60
C LEU A 115 -2.95 -1.51 4.74
N GLY A 116 -3.95 -0.85 5.34
CA GLY A 116 -3.76 0.06 6.49
C GLY A 116 -4.00 1.53 6.19
N GLY A 117 -4.57 1.84 5.03
CA GLY A 117 -4.93 3.19 4.63
C GLY A 117 -4.05 3.74 3.52
N GLY A 118 -4.57 4.74 2.83
CA GLY A 118 -3.90 5.40 1.72
C GLY A 118 -4.80 6.42 1.06
N SER A 119 -4.19 7.21 0.17
CA SER A 119 -4.88 8.25 -0.60
C SER A 119 -4.45 8.17 -2.06
N LEU A 120 -5.38 8.47 -2.97
CA LEU A 120 -5.06 8.59 -4.39
C LEU A 120 -4.02 9.68 -4.62
N ILE A 121 -2.91 9.31 -5.27
CA ILE A 121 -1.88 10.22 -5.75
C ILE A 121 -1.89 10.35 -7.27
N VAL A 122 -2.46 9.35 -7.96
CA VAL A 122 -2.78 9.39 -9.40
C VAL A 122 -4.24 8.98 -9.54
N PRO A 123 -5.18 9.91 -9.76
CA PRO A 123 -6.61 9.60 -9.79
C PRO A 123 -6.98 8.66 -10.93
N LYS A 124 -6.81 9.07 -12.20
CA LYS A 124 -7.11 8.20 -13.33
C LYS A 124 -6.27 8.55 -14.55
N LEU A 125 -5.35 7.67 -14.90
CA LEU A 125 -4.57 7.73 -16.13
C LEU A 125 -5.11 6.71 -17.12
N ARG A 126 -5.69 7.18 -18.23
CA ARG A 126 -6.19 6.30 -19.30
C ARG A 126 -5.06 5.95 -20.26
N GLY A 127 -4.91 4.66 -20.55
CA GLY A 127 -4.08 4.13 -21.63
C GLY A 127 -4.92 3.36 -22.66
N GLU A 128 -4.26 2.66 -23.58
CA GLU A 128 -4.90 1.82 -24.59
C GLU A 128 -5.57 0.60 -23.92
N HIS A 129 -6.91 0.59 -23.84
CA HIS A 129 -7.71 -0.49 -23.22
C HIS A 129 -7.42 -0.77 -21.73
N VAL A 130 -6.70 0.14 -21.06
CA VAL A 130 -6.38 0.09 -19.64
C VAL A 130 -6.57 1.46 -19.01
N THR A 131 -6.95 1.49 -17.75
CA THR A 131 -7.06 2.66 -16.92
C THR A 131 -6.38 2.37 -15.60
N VAL A 132 -5.50 3.26 -15.17
CA VAL A 132 -4.67 3.10 -13.98
C VAL A 132 -5.04 4.18 -12.97
N ALA A 133 -5.13 3.80 -11.70
CA ALA A 133 -5.17 4.71 -10.56
C ALA A 133 -4.10 4.27 -9.55
N VAL A 134 -3.48 5.21 -8.84
CA VAL A 134 -2.42 4.91 -7.87
C VAL A 134 -2.79 5.53 -6.53
N ALA A 135 -2.82 4.70 -5.50
CA ALA A 135 -2.93 5.13 -4.11
C ALA A 135 -1.57 4.98 -3.41
N ALA A 136 -1.10 6.06 -2.80
CA ALA A 136 0.02 5.98 -1.86
C ALA A 136 -0.49 5.36 -0.57
N LEU A 137 0.23 4.36 -0.06
CA LEU A 137 -0.08 3.81 1.24
C LEU A 137 0.37 4.79 2.32
N VAL A 138 -0.49 4.96 3.33
CA VAL A 138 -0.05 5.58 4.58
C VAL A 138 0.93 4.59 5.20
N PRO A 139 2.19 4.98 5.45
CA PRO A 139 3.07 4.15 6.24
C PRO A 139 2.38 3.97 7.56
N ARG A 140 2.18 2.72 7.96
CA ARG A 140 1.82 2.45 9.34
C ARG A 140 2.92 3.11 10.17
N ALA A 141 2.56 4.16 10.91
CA ALA A 141 3.47 4.75 11.88
C ALA A 141 3.98 3.58 12.70
N SER A 142 5.29 3.41 12.74
CA SER A 142 5.86 2.29 13.47
C SER A 142 5.45 2.48 14.93
N PRO A 143 4.62 1.59 15.49
CA PRO A 143 4.27 1.68 16.91
C PRO A 143 5.53 1.46 17.74
N LEU A 144 6.53 0.79 17.18
CA LEU A 144 7.75 0.42 17.87
C LEU A 144 8.89 1.40 17.58
N SER A 145 9.54 1.88 18.62
CA SER A 145 10.76 2.68 18.56
C SER A 145 11.92 1.93 19.22
N ILE A 146 13.11 1.98 18.61
CA ILE A 146 14.35 1.40 19.15
C ILE A 146 15.36 2.53 19.34
N SER A 147 15.70 2.82 20.59
CA SER A 147 16.62 3.90 20.95
C SER A 147 18.09 3.51 20.78
N SER A 148 18.98 4.46 21.01
CA SER A 148 20.44 4.25 21.03
C SER A 148 20.92 3.44 22.24
N ALA A 149 20.07 3.16 23.23
CA ALA A 149 20.40 2.27 24.35
C ALA A 149 20.42 0.77 23.94
N CYS A 150 20.05 0.46 22.69
CA CYS A 150 20.09 -0.90 22.16
C CYS A 150 21.53 -1.39 22.05
N THR A 151 21.81 -2.54 22.66
CA THR A 151 23.13 -3.19 22.63
C THR A 151 23.26 -4.26 21.55
N ALA A 152 22.27 -4.36 20.65
CA ALA A 152 22.18 -5.37 19.60
C ALA A 152 22.23 -6.84 20.10
N CYS A 153 21.80 -7.12 21.33
CA CYS A 153 21.82 -8.48 21.93
C CYS A 153 20.91 -9.52 21.21
N GLY A 154 20.01 -9.06 20.35
CA GLY A 154 19.14 -9.91 19.53
C GLY A 154 17.99 -10.61 20.27
N ALA A 155 17.73 -10.29 21.55
CA ALA A 155 16.63 -10.90 22.32
C ALA A 155 15.26 -10.70 21.63
N CYS A 156 15.00 -9.47 21.18
CA CYS A 156 13.77 -9.12 20.46
C CYS A 156 13.61 -9.85 19.11
N LEU A 157 14.70 -10.21 18.43
CA LEU A 157 14.67 -10.98 17.18
C LEU A 157 14.16 -12.40 17.40
N ARG A 158 14.52 -13.01 18.54
CA ARG A 158 14.15 -14.39 18.87
C ARG A 158 12.72 -14.49 19.40
N THR A 159 12.21 -13.45 20.06
CA THR A 159 10.88 -13.47 20.69
C THR A 159 9.77 -12.96 19.76
N CYS A 160 10.08 -12.22 18.70
CA CYS A 160 9.06 -11.59 17.87
C CYS A 160 8.26 -12.63 17.06
N PRO A 161 6.98 -12.90 17.39
CA PRO A 161 6.20 -13.97 16.74
C PRO A 161 5.98 -13.68 15.24
N GLU A 162 5.76 -12.42 14.90
CA GLU A 162 5.56 -11.97 13.52
C GLU A 162 6.85 -11.89 12.71
N HIS A 163 8.01 -12.07 13.36
CA HIS A 163 9.32 -11.87 12.75
C HIS A 163 9.43 -10.47 12.11
N ALA A 164 8.89 -9.45 12.77
CA ALA A 164 8.89 -8.07 12.30
C ALA A 164 10.26 -7.38 12.47
N LEU A 165 11.10 -7.84 13.40
CA LEU A 165 12.46 -7.34 13.59
C LEU A 165 13.47 -8.18 12.80
N ARG A 166 14.41 -7.51 12.13
CA ARG A 166 15.48 -8.13 11.33
C ARG A 166 16.86 -7.72 11.84
N PRO A 167 17.88 -8.59 11.71
CA PRO A 167 19.26 -8.24 12.05
C PRO A 167 19.75 -7.04 11.23
N ALA A 168 20.48 -6.13 11.86
CA ALA A 168 21.17 -5.02 11.23
C ALA A 168 22.36 -4.56 12.10
N PRO A 169 23.34 -3.81 11.54
CA PRO A 169 24.66 -3.63 12.18
C PRO A 169 24.67 -2.93 13.55
N GLN A 170 23.75 -2.01 13.81
CA GLN A 170 23.72 -1.24 15.07
C GLN A 170 22.51 -1.57 15.95
N ARG A 171 21.35 -1.73 15.34
CA ARG A 171 20.10 -2.11 16.01
C ARG A 171 19.20 -2.80 14.99
N PRO A 172 18.25 -3.65 15.43
CA PRO A 172 17.32 -4.30 14.53
C PRO A 172 16.57 -3.32 13.63
N THR A 173 16.31 -3.72 12.39
CA THR A 173 15.40 -3.01 11.49
C THR A 173 14.00 -3.56 11.68
N LEU A 174 13.00 -2.68 11.84
CA LEU A 174 11.60 -3.08 11.89
C LEU A 174 10.97 -3.08 10.50
N ILE A 175 10.34 -4.19 10.15
CA ILE A 175 9.38 -4.28 9.05
C ILE A 175 8.01 -3.89 9.63
N ALA A 176 7.69 -2.59 9.61
CA ALA A 176 6.50 -2.05 10.27
C ALA A 176 5.20 -2.74 9.83
N ALA A 177 5.11 -3.15 8.56
CA ALA A 177 3.98 -3.89 8.01
C ALA A 177 3.71 -5.26 8.66
N ARG A 178 4.69 -5.84 9.36
CA ARG A 178 4.56 -7.12 10.10
C ARG A 178 4.39 -6.93 11.60
N CYS A 179 4.56 -5.72 12.14
CA CYS A 179 4.46 -5.51 13.57
C CYS A 179 2.98 -5.54 14.00
N SER A 180 2.61 -6.49 14.87
CA SER A 180 1.27 -6.58 15.46
C SER A 180 1.10 -5.75 16.73
N SER A 181 2.15 -5.05 17.19
CA SER A 181 2.18 -4.33 18.47
C SER A 181 1.94 -5.20 19.71
N CYS A 182 2.29 -6.49 19.66
CA CYS A 182 2.06 -7.42 20.77
C CYS A 182 2.83 -7.11 22.07
N GLY A 183 3.94 -6.37 22.01
CA GLY A 183 4.71 -5.97 23.21
C GLY A 183 5.85 -6.88 23.63
N GLU A 184 5.94 -8.10 23.11
CA GLU A 184 6.94 -9.08 23.55
C GLU A 184 8.41 -8.59 23.47
N CYS A 185 8.71 -7.77 22.46
CA CYS A 185 10.04 -7.19 22.28
C CYS A 185 10.38 -6.11 23.32
N VAL A 186 9.37 -5.44 23.89
CA VAL A 186 9.53 -4.47 24.98
C VAL A 186 9.88 -5.24 26.24
N GLU A 187 9.08 -6.25 26.57
CA GLU A 187 9.26 -7.07 27.78
C GLU A 187 10.61 -7.79 27.83
N ILE A 188 11.10 -8.30 26.69
CA ILE A 188 12.37 -9.03 26.66
C ILE A 188 13.61 -8.11 26.58
N CYS A 189 13.44 -6.79 26.44
CA CYS A 189 14.57 -5.89 26.20
C CYS A 189 15.35 -5.66 27.49
N PRO A 190 16.61 -6.13 27.62
CA PRO A 190 17.36 -6.02 28.88
C PRO A 190 17.84 -4.59 29.19
N THR A 191 17.67 -3.65 28.27
CA THR A 191 18.13 -2.26 28.41
C THR A 191 17.00 -1.24 28.20
N ASP A 192 15.75 -1.69 28.18
CA ASP A 192 14.56 -0.85 27.94
C ASP A 192 14.67 0.02 26.67
N ALA A 193 15.44 -0.45 25.70
CA ALA A 193 15.72 0.29 24.47
C ALA A 193 14.56 0.26 23.47
N ILE A 194 13.54 -0.58 23.70
CA ILE A 194 12.39 -0.77 22.80
C ILE A 194 11.14 -0.25 23.50
N THR A 195 10.38 0.61 22.82
CA THR A 195 9.10 1.16 23.31
C THR A 195 8.01 1.01 22.28
N LEU A 196 6.77 0.83 22.72
CA LEU A 196 5.57 0.91 21.88
C LEU A 196 4.86 2.25 22.11
N ARG A 197 4.31 2.83 21.05
CA ARG A 197 3.45 4.01 21.03
C ARG A 197 2.05 3.57 20.60
N ASP A 198 1.05 4.07 21.32
CA ASP A 198 -0.37 3.84 21.05
C ASP A 198 -0.87 4.57 19.80
#